data_AF-A0A3S1CLD9-F1
#
_entry.id   AF-A0A3S1CLD9-F1
#
_cell.length_a   1.000
_cell.length_b   1.000
_cell.length_c   1.000
_cell.angle_alpha   90.00
_cell.angle_beta   90.00
_cell.angle_gamma   90.00
#
_symmetry.space_group_name_H-M   'P 1'
#
loop_
_entity.id
_entity.type
_entity.pdbx_description
1 polymer ?
#
loop_
_entity_poly.entity_id
_entity_poly.type
_entity_poly.pdbx_seq_one_letter_code
_entity_poly.pdbx_strand_id
1 'polypeptide(L)'
;MLDPTPSTRLYELSREFARVGGEAYVGDDAWQYLEEQAGATMARFVENYVRRPIAELDTETANLLNLSIKNVFEDSSFLVELSNEQSNYIWRIPRNEDEALADDEGDQETQ
;
A
#
# COMPACT_ATOMS: atom_id res chain seq x y z
N MET A 1 11.05 5.97 10.66
CA MET A 1 10.04 5.29 9.83
C MET A 1 9.55 6.33 8.82
N LEU A 2 9.56 5.99 7.54
CA LEU A 2 9.18 6.85 6.41
C LEU A 2 7.69 6.69 6.02
N ASP A 3 6.87 6.15 6.93
CA ASP A 3 5.44 6.01 6.74
C ASP A 3 4.75 7.06 7.64
N PRO A 4 3.97 8.02 7.08
CA PRO A 4 3.27 9.04 7.85
C PRO A 4 2.05 8.48 8.60
N THR A 5 1.74 7.19 8.46
CA THR A 5 0.66 6.55 9.22
C THR A 5 0.93 6.68 10.72
N PRO A 6 0.09 7.39 11.49
CA PRO A 6 0.28 7.54 12.93
C PRO A 6 0.14 6.17 13.60
N SER A 7 1.28 5.55 13.88
CA SER A 7 1.35 4.28 14.57
C SER A 7 1.38 4.54 16.08
N THR A 8 0.31 4.16 16.77
CA THR A 8 0.22 4.22 18.24
C THR A 8 1.43 3.56 18.90
N ARG A 9 1.95 2.48 18.30
CA ARG A 9 3.15 1.79 18.76
C ARG A 9 4.42 2.63 18.63
N LEU A 10 4.54 3.42 17.57
CA LEU A 10 5.67 4.32 17.35
C LEU A 10 5.70 5.42 18.41
N TYR A 11 4.53 5.98 18.73
CA TYR A 11 4.39 6.96 19.80
C TYR A 11 4.79 6.38 21.16
N GLU A 12 4.28 5.19 21.49
CA GLU A 12 4.65 4.47 22.72
C GLU A 12 6.15 4.18 22.79
N LEU A 13 6.74 3.69 21.70
CA LEU A 13 8.17 3.38 21.63
C LEU A 13 9.04 4.63 21.81
N SER A 14 8.72 5.72 21.10
CA SER A 14 9.43 6.99 21.22
C SER A 14 9.35 7.53 22.65
N ARG A 15 8.19 7.41 23.30
CA ARG A 15 8.00 7.83 24.70
C ARG A 15 8.83 7.01 25.67
N GLU A 16 8.82 5.68 25.55
CA GLU A 16 9.60 4.80 26.42
C GLU A 16 11.12 4.98 26.19
N PHE A 17 11.55 5.24 24.95
CA PHE A 17 12.94 5.56 24.64
C PHE A 17 13.37 6.89 25.26
N ALA A 18 12.53 7.92 25.17
CA ALA A 18 12.75 9.21 25.84
C ALA A 18 12.82 9.07 27.37
N ARG A 19 12.01 8.18 27.97
CA ARG A 19 12.02 7.93 29.42
C ARG A 19 13.36 7.41 29.93
N VAL A 20 14.11 6.68 29.10
CA VAL A 20 15.44 6.16 29.46
C VAL A 20 16.58 7.08 28.99
N GLY A 21 16.26 8.30 28.54
CA GLY A 21 17.23 9.32 28.12
C GLY A 21 17.63 9.25 26.64
N GLY A 22 16.91 8.49 25.81
CA GLY A 22 17.07 8.53 24.36
C GLY A 22 16.36 9.74 23.72
N GLU A 23 16.70 10.05 22.48
CA GLU A 23 16.04 11.08 21.69
C GLU A 23 15.41 10.44 20.45
N ALA A 24 14.15 10.78 20.15
CA ALA A 24 13.42 10.27 19.01
C ALA A 24 12.82 11.44 18.22
N TYR A 25 13.09 11.45 16.92
CA TYR A 25 12.64 12.49 15.99
C TYR A 25 11.78 11.87 14.89
N VAL A 26 10.77 12.59 14.43
CA VAL A 26 9.81 12.12 13.41
C VAL A 26 9.53 13.25 12.42
N GLY A 27 9.31 12.89 11.15
CA GLY A 27 9.01 13.87 10.11
C GLY A 27 10.17 14.83 9.87
N ASP A 28 9.87 16.12 9.82
CA ASP A 28 10.86 17.16 9.54
C ASP A 28 11.97 17.24 10.61
N ASP A 29 11.63 17.01 11.88
CA ASP A 29 12.60 16.99 12.97
C ASP A 29 13.64 15.88 12.78
N ALA A 30 13.24 14.75 12.19
CA ALA A 30 14.15 13.64 11.90
C ALA A 30 15.15 14.00 10.80
N TRP A 31 14.69 14.72 9.77
CA TRP A 31 15.55 15.18 8.69
C TRP A 31 16.52 16.26 9.17
N GLN A 32 16.03 17.22 9.95
CA GLN A 32 16.87 18.26 10.53
C GLN A 32 17.97 17.65 11.41
N TYR A 33 17.61 16.71 12.30
CA TYR A 33 18.59 16.02 13.13
C TYR A 33 19.65 15.27 12.28
N LEU A 34 19.22 14.57 11.23
CA LEU A 34 20.14 13.88 10.31
C LEU A 34 21.10 14.85 9.61
N GLU A 35 20.60 15.99 9.15
CA GLU A 35 21.42 17.01 8.47
C GLU A 35 22.42 17.68 9.42
N GLU A 36 22.00 17.99 10.65
CA GLU A 36 22.85 18.56 11.68
C GLU A 36 24.00 17.61 12.06
N GLN A 37 23.71 16.31 12.25
CA GLN A 37 24.72 15.31 12.57
C GLN A 37 25.67 15.02 11.40
N ALA A 38 25.18 15.09 10.17
CA ALA A 38 25.96 14.84 8.96
C ALA A 38 26.92 16.01 8.62
N GLY A 39 26.59 17.23 9.03
CA GLY A 39 27.33 18.44 8.71
C GLY A 39 27.13 18.90 7.25
N ALA A 40 27.60 20.12 6.94
CA ALA A 40 27.22 20.86 5.73
C ALA A 40 27.45 20.12 4.40
N THR A 41 28.50 19.30 4.29
CA THR A 41 28.80 18.56 3.05
C THR A 41 27.89 17.35 2.89
N MET A 42 27.72 16.55 3.95
CA MET A 42 26.97 15.30 3.86
C MET A 42 25.45 15.52 3.93
N ALA A 43 25.00 16.60 4.58
CA ALA A 43 23.61 17.05 4.54
C ALA A 43 23.10 17.24 3.09
N ARG A 44 23.94 17.78 2.19
CA ARG A 44 23.59 17.90 0.77
C ARG A 44 23.38 16.55 0.08
N PHE A 45 24.09 15.51 0.50
CA PHE A 45 23.87 14.18 -0.04
C PHE A 45 22.56 13.58 0.47
N VAL A 46 22.28 13.71 1.77
CA VAL A 46 21.01 13.26 2.38
C VAL A 46 19.84 13.93 1.68
N GLU A 47 19.90 15.24 1.44
CA GLU A 47 18.84 15.97 0.77
C GLU A 47 18.63 15.49 -0.69
N ASN A 48 19.70 15.46 -1.48
CA ASN A 48 19.59 15.21 -2.92
C ASN A 48 19.37 13.74 -3.28
N TYR A 49 19.84 12.80 -2.44
CA TYR A 49 19.85 11.37 -2.77
C TYR A 49 18.98 10.52 -1.84
N VAL A 50 18.45 11.07 -0.75
CA VAL A 50 17.57 10.34 0.17
C VAL A 50 16.22 11.04 0.29
N ARG A 51 16.18 12.25 0.86
CA ARG A 51 14.92 12.93 1.19
C ARG A 51 14.07 13.22 -0.05
N ARG A 52 14.65 13.92 -1.04
CA ARG A 52 13.91 14.29 -2.26
C ARG A 52 13.47 13.09 -3.09
N PRO A 53 14.33 12.09 -3.38
CA PRO A 53 13.89 10.90 -4.11
C PRO A 53 12.78 10.12 -3.40
N ILE A 54 12.79 10.03 -2.07
CA ILE A 54 11.70 9.36 -1.35
C ILE A 54 10.40 10.16 -1.46
N ALA A 55 10.44 11.49 -1.31
CA ALA A 55 9.25 12.34 -1.49
C ALA A 55 8.68 12.26 -2.92
N GLU A 56 9.54 12.15 -3.93
CA GLU A 56 9.13 11.91 -5.31
C GLU A 56 8.44 10.54 -5.46
N LEU A 57 8.99 9.47 -4.87
CA LEU A 57 8.36 8.14 -4.85
C LEU A 57 7.00 8.14 -4.16
N ASP A 58 6.85 8.85 -3.04
CA ASP A 58 5.57 8.95 -2.32
C ASP A 58 4.51 9.63 -3.19
N THR A 59 4.91 10.67 -3.94
CA THR A 59 4.03 11.38 -4.87
C THR A 59 3.59 10.47 -6.02
N GLU A 60 4.52 9.70 -6.60
CA GLU A 60 4.20 8.74 -7.66
C GLU A 60 3.36 7.55 -7.14
N THR A 61 3.57 7.15 -5.90
CA THR A 61 2.78 6.10 -5.24
C THR A 61 1.31 6.52 -5.11
N ALA A 62 1.03 7.80 -4.85
CA ALA A 62 -0.34 8.34 -4.85
C ALA A 62 -1.03 8.25 -6.22
N ASN A 63 -0.25 8.19 -7.31
CA ASN A 63 -0.77 8.02 -8.67
C ASN A 63 -0.97 6.55 -9.07
N LEU A 64 -0.51 5.58 -8.26
CA LEU A 64 -0.70 4.17 -8.58
C LEU A 64 -2.18 3.78 -8.51
N LEU A 65 -2.62 2.98 -9.47
CA LEU A 65 -3.96 2.41 -9.49
C LEU A 65 -4.06 1.28 -8.46
N ASN A 66 -5.02 1.38 -7.56
CA ASN A 66 -5.37 0.28 -6.66
C ASN A 66 -6.15 -0.78 -7.43
N LEU A 67 -5.71 -2.04 -7.31
CA LEU A 67 -6.39 -3.19 -7.88
C LEU A 67 -7.34 -3.83 -6.86
N SER A 68 -8.60 -3.95 -7.25
CA SER A 68 -9.64 -4.63 -6.48
C SER A 68 -10.35 -5.63 -7.39
N ILE A 69 -10.41 -6.89 -6.95
CA ILE A 69 -11.11 -7.96 -7.67
C ILE A 69 -12.21 -8.51 -6.77
N LYS A 70 -13.46 -8.45 -7.23
CA LYS A 70 -14.63 -8.94 -6.49
C LYS A 70 -15.35 -9.99 -7.31
N ASN A 71 -15.78 -11.07 -6.67
CA ASN A 71 -16.67 -12.06 -7.27
C ASN A 71 -18.12 -11.57 -7.15
N VAL A 72 -18.87 -11.60 -8.25
CA VAL A 72 -20.30 -11.30 -8.32
C VAL A 72 -21.02 -12.61 -8.63
N PHE A 73 -21.48 -13.29 -7.56
CA PHE A 73 -22.09 -14.62 -7.64
C PHE A 73 -23.41 -14.64 -8.40
N GLU A 74 -24.21 -13.57 -8.29
CA GLU A 74 -25.53 -13.45 -8.91
C GLU A 74 -25.47 -13.55 -10.44
N ASP A 75 -24.34 -13.15 -11.02
CA ASP A 75 -24.16 -13.03 -12.46
C ASP A 75 -22.93 -13.81 -12.96
N SER A 76 -22.43 -14.77 -12.17
CA SER A 76 -21.24 -15.58 -12.46
C SER A 76 -20.11 -14.79 -13.10
N SER A 77 -19.70 -13.66 -12.50
CA SER A 77 -18.69 -12.78 -13.09
C SER A 77 -17.73 -12.22 -12.05
N PHE A 78 -16.57 -11.77 -12.51
CA PHE A 78 -15.63 -11.01 -11.72
C PHE A 78 -15.72 -9.52 -12.09
N LEU A 79 -15.72 -8.68 -11.07
CA LEU A 79 -15.52 -7.24 -11.21
C LEU A 79 -14.05 -6.94 -10.92
N VAL A 80 -13.34 -6.43 -11.91
CA VAL A 80 -11.98 -5.93 -11.77
C VAL A 80 -12.03 -4.41 -11.80
N GLU A 81 -11.62 -3.79 -10.72
CA GLU A 81 -11.56 -2.34 -10.55
C GLU A 81 -10.10 -1.91 -10.39
N LEU A 82 -9.67 -0.95 -11.21
CA LEU A 82 -8.41 -0.23 -11.10
C LEU A 82 -8.72 1.24 -10.84
N SER A 83 -8.43 1.74 -9.64
CA SER A 83 -8.79 3.12 -9.29
C SER A 83 -7.75 3.84 -8.42
N ASN A 84 -7.67 5.15 -8.61
CA ASN A 84 -6.97 6.09 -7.73
C ASN A 84 -7.83 7.36 -7.59
N GLU A 85 -7.28 8.44 -7.04
CA GLU A 85 -8.02 9.71 -6.89
C GLU A 85 -8.39 10.39 -8.22
N GLN A 86 -7.67 10.09 -9.30
CA GLN A 86 -7.78 10.78 -10.59
C GLN A 86 -8.55 9.97 -11.65
N SER A 87 -8.59 8.65 -11.51
CA SER A 87 -9.06 7.73 -12.55
C SER A 87 -9.69 6.48 -11.95
N ASN A 88 -10.70 5.96 -12.64
CA ASN A 88 -11.38 4.73 -12.26
C ASN A 88 -11.71 3.91 -13.51
N TYR A 89 -11.26 2.67 -13.54
CA TYR A 89 -11.52 1.70 -14.60
C TYR A 89 -12.20 0.47 -14.01
N ILE A 90 -13.30 0.07 -14.62
CA ILE A 90 -14.10 -1.07 -14.17
C ILE A 90 -14.30 -2.01 -15.34
N TRP A 91 -13.88 -3.26 -15.18
CA TRP A 91 -14.16 -4.34 -16.11
C TRP A 91 -14.98 -5.42 -15.45
N ARG A 92 -15.91 -5.95 -16.22
CA ARG A 92 -16.70 -7.10 -15.84
C ARG A 92 -16.30 -8.28 -16.71
N ILE A 93 -15.79 -9.32 -16.08
CA ILE A 93 -15.29 -10.52 -16.75
C ILE A 93 -16.29 -11.65 -16.46
N PRO A 94 -17.10 -12.10 -17.43
CA PRO A 94 -17.99 -13.23 -17.23
C PRO A 94 -17.16 -14.51 -17.02
N ARG A 95 -17.63 -15.39 -16.13
CA ARG A 95 -17.08 -16.74 -15.99
C ARG A 95 -17.66 -17.57 -17.13
N ASN A 96 -16.78 -18.09 -17.98
CA ASN A 96 -17.14 -19.14 -18.90
C ASN A 96 -16.89 -20.46 -18.18
N GLU A 97 -17.93 -21.08 -17.64
CA GLU A 97 -17.83 -22.43 -17.11
C GLU A 97 -17.81 -23.38 -18.31
N ASP A 98 -16.75 -24.18 -18.43
CA ASP A 98 -16.67 -25.20 -19.46
C ASP A 98 -17.63 -26.33 -19.07
N GLU A 99 -18.70 -26.50 -19.85
CA GLU A 99 -19.71 -27.54 -19.65
C GLU A 99 -19.09 -28.94 -19.56
N ALA A 100 -17.92 -29.16 -20.17
CA ALA A 100 -17.20 -30.43 -20.08
C ALA A 100 -16.62 -30.73 -18.70
N LEU A 101 -16.61 -29.76 -17.79
CA LEU A 101 -16.14 -29.88 -16.39
C LEU A 101 -17.29 -29.81 -15.38
N ALA A 102 -18.54 -29.69 -15.83
CA ALA A 102 -19.69 -29.89 -14.97
C ALA A 102 -19.83 -31.39 -14.69
N ASP A 103 -19.72 -31.80 -13.42
CA ASP A 103 -19.91 -33.19 -13.03
C ASP A 103 -21.34 -33.63 -13.43
N ASP A 104 -21.43 -34.55 -14.40
CA ASP A 104 -22.64 -35.30 -14.72
C ASP A 104 -22.89 -36.30 -13.58
N GLU A 105 -23.49 -35.84 -12.47
CA GLU A 105 -24.13 -36.74 -11.51
C GLU A 105 -25.39 -37.31 -12.16
N GLY A 106 -25.16 -38.28 -13.05
CA GLY A 106 -26.18 -39.20 -13.50
C GLY A 106 -26.65 -40.06 -12.33
N ASP A 107 -27.94 -39.95 -12.01
CA ASP A 107 -28.73 -41.09 -11.56
C ASP A 107 -30.14 -40.97 -12.14
N GLN A 108 -30.34 -41.69 -13.24
CA GLN A 108 -31.66 -41.98 -13.79
C GLN A 108 -32.34 -43.02 -12.89
N GLU A 109 -33.11 -42.60 -11.89
CA GLU A 109 -34.10 -43.50 -11.28
C GLU A 109 -35.30 -43.65 -12.24
N THR A 110 -35.30 -44.78 -12.95
CA THR A 110 -36.45 -45.30 -13.69
C THR A 110 -37.48 -45.82 -12.70
N GLN A 111 -38.74 -45.42 -12.86
CA GLN A 111 -39.88 -46.13 -12.29
C GLN A 111 -41.06 -46.11 -13.27
#